data_AF-A0A4Q3BW53-F1
#
_entry.id   AF-A0A4Q3BW53-F1
#
_cell.length_a   1.000
_cell.length_b   1.000
_cell.length_c   1.000
_cell.angle_alpha   90.00
_cell.angle_beta   90.00
_cell.angle_gamma   90.00
#
_symmetry.space_group_name_H-M   'P 1'
#
loop_
_entity.id
_entity.type
_entity.pdbx_description
1 polymer ?
#
loop_
_entity_poly.entity_id
_entity_poly.type
_entity_poly.pdbx_seq_one_letter_code
_entity_poly.pdbx_strand_id
1 'polypeptide(L)'
;MIIGNSTLPIDSLYMQDSLVNGRLASTAAFSINLAEGEIQPPVLNILQASLFKNAPVDISIWYGSHQNSIQRNYTAAVIVEFVLPELNASDGRATATVMVRLKSNSVKSNENAGPLVFTPKERPRPLLKSNFTASFGDLPAARFSNIRFSKNAAGNWVTVETSIADIEAWSNWLTNGSKKMDASVYLLAPDMRTRVKQVKLLGAEAVSIKRSFIKTEERIQRFTLLFKVANILLEDAK
;
A
#
# COMPACT_ATOMS: atom_id res chain seq x y z
N MET A 1 -4.85 -1.54 -16.98
CA MET A 1 -4.42 -0.14 -16.86
C MET A 1 -3.11 0.05 -17.60
N ILE A 2 -2.93 1.18 -18.27
CA ILE A 2 -1.66 1.61 -18.87
C ILE A 2 -1.21 2.91 -18.19
N ILE A 3 0.08 2.99 -17.89
CA ILE A 3 0.76 4.18 -17.38
C ILE A 3 2.20 4.19 -17.91
N GLY A 4 2.57 5.27 -18.62
CA GLY A 4 3.80 5.27 -19.43
C GLY A 4 3.82 4.09 -20.41
N ASN A 5 4.89 3.31 -20.40
CA ASN A 5 5.05 2.11 -21.25
C ASN A 5 4.63 0.80 -20.55
N SER A 6 4.02 0.88 -19.37
CA SER A 6 3.68 -0.29 -18.56
C SER A 6 2.19 -0.61 -18.62
N THR A 7 1.87 -1.89 -18.76
CA THR A 7 0.49 -2.40 -18.66
C THR A 7 0.36 -3.24 -17.39
N LEU A 8 -0.68 -3.00 -16.58
CA LEU A 8 -0.89 -3.72 -15.33
C LEU A 8 -2.39 -4.03 -15.11
N PRO A 9 -2.74 -5.26 -14.67
CA PRO A 9 -4.10 -5.56 -14.24
C PRO A 9 -4.45 -4.85 -12.93
N ILE A 10 -5.73 -4.52 -12.78
CA ILE A 10 -6.32 -3.96 -11.55
C ILE A 10 -7.56 -4.80 -11.22
N ASP A 11 -7.89 -4.92 -9.93
CA ASP A 11 -8.99 -5.79 -9.49
C ASP A 11 -10.32 -5.06 -9.39
N SER A 12 -10.28 -3.86 -8.81
CA SER A 12 -11.45 -3.03 -8.56
C SER A 12 -11.27 -1.70 -9.27
N LEU A 13 -12.37 -1.17 -9.82
CA LEU A 13 -12.42 0.15 -10.41
C LEU A 13 -13.71 0.83 -9.97
N TYR A 14 -13.58 1.93 -9.26
CA TYR A 14 -14.66 2.85 -8.94
C TYR A 14 -14.38 4.18 -9.65
N MET A 15 -15.38 4.72 -10.33
CA MET A 15 -15.27 5.98 -11.05
C MET A 15 -16.42 6.88 -10.64
N GLN A 16 -16.11 8.16 -10.43
CA GLN A 16 -17.11 9.16 -10.12
C GLN A 16 -16.75 10.45 -10.84
N ASP A 17 -17.68 10.92 -11.66
CA ASP A 17 -17.60 12.21 -12.34
C ASP A 17 -18.50 13.20 -11.60
N SER A 18 -17.98 14.37 -11.23
CA SER A 18 -18.74 15.42 -10.55
C SER A 18 -18.46 16.80 -11.14
N LEU A 19 -19.42 17.71 -11.04
CA LEU A 19 -19.24 19.11 -11.42
C LEU A 19 -18.74 19.90 -10.22
N VAL A 20 -17.53 20.46 -10.31
CA VAL A 20 -16.92 21.32 -9.29
C VAL A 20 -16.64 22.68 -9.91
N ASN A 21 -17.28 23.74 -9.40
CA ASN A 21 -17.14 25.11 -9.92
C ASN A 21 -17.36 25.21 -11.45
N GLY A 22 -18.36 24.48 -11.97
CA GLY A 22 -18.70 24.45 -13.39
C GLY A 22 -17.72 23.66 -14.28
N ARG A 23 -16.75 22.93 -13.70
CA ARG A 23 -15.82 22.06 -14.43
C ARG A 23 -16.03 20.60 -14.02
N LEU A 24 -15.91 19.68 -14.97
CA LEU A 24 -15.98 18.24 -14.67
C LEU A 24 -14.70 17.83 -13.94
N ALA A 25 -14.84 17.37 -12.70
CA ALA A 25 -13.82 16.70 -11.93
C ALA A 25 -14.11 15.21 -11.95
N SER A 26 -13.27 14.46 -12.65
CA SER A 26 -13.37 13.02 -12.73
C SER A 26 -12.43 12.39 -11.72
N THR A 27 -12.95 11.49 -10.91
CA THR A 27 -12.17 10.73 -9.94
C THR A 27 -12.25 9.24 -10.27
N ALA A 28 -11.15 8.54 -10.00
CA ALA A 28 -11.13 7.09 -10.06
C ALA A 28 -10.40 6.55 -8.84
N ALA A 29 -10.86 5.41 -8.34
CA ALA A 29 -10.18 4.62 -7.33
C ALA A 29 -10.05 3.19 -7.82
N PHE A 30 -8.88 2.59 -7.65
CA PHE A 30 -8.63 1.22 -8.07
C PHE A 30 -7.64 0.51 -7.14
N SER A 31 -7.70 -0.81 -7.14
CA SER A 31 -6.80 -1.65 -6.37
C SER A 31 -5.83 -2.42 -7.27
N ILE A 32 -4.56 -2.45 -6.86
CA ILE A 32 -3.49 -3.23 -7.48
C ILE A 32 -3.11 -4.34 -6.49
N ASN A 33 -3.27 -5.61 -6.90
CA ASN A 33 -2.68 -6.74 -6.17
C ASN A 33 -1.16 -6.66 -6.23
N LEU A 34 -0.49 -6.71 -5.08
CA LEU A 34 0.94 -6.91 -5.04
C LEU A 34 1.27 -8.36 -5.39
N ALA A 35 2.25 -8.54 -6.25
CA ALA A 35 2.66 -9.84 -6.75
C ALA A 35 4.17 -9.88 -7.02
N GLU A 36 4.68 -11.09 -7.18
CA GLU A 36 5.99 -11.33 -7.77
C GLU A 36 5.99 -10.90 -9.24
N GLY A 37 7.00 -10.11 -9.67
CA GLY A 37 7.22 -9.78 -11.09
C GLY A 37 7.71 -8.35 -11.38
N GLU A 38 8.37 -8.19 -12.54
CA GLU A 38 9.09 -6.98 -12.96
C GLU A 38 8.21 -5.79 -13.40
N ILE A 39 6.93 -6.01 -13.70
CA ILE A 39 6.05 -4.97 -14.29
C ILE A 39 5.41 -4.07 -13.22
N GLN A 40 5.12 -4.61 -12.04
CA GLN A 40 4.55 -3.85 -10.92
C GLN A 40 5.46 -2.73 -10.38
N PRO A 41 6.77 -2.95 -10.16
CA PRO A 41 7.63 -1.94 -9.57
C PRO A 41 7.67 -0.61 -10.35
N PRO A 42 7.86 -0.59 -11.68
CA PRO A 42 7.80 0.65 -12.45
C PRO A 42 6.48 1.41 -12.27
N VAL A 43 5.33 0.71 -12.29
CA VAL A 43 4.01 1.32 -12.10
C VAL A 43 3.85 1.91 -10.71
N LEU A 44 4.16 1.16 -9.66
CA LEU A 44 4.04 1.61 -8.27
C LEU A 44 4.97 2.79 -7.97
N ASN A 45 6.17 2.81 -8.57
CA ASN A 45 7.12 3.92 -8.46
C ASN A 45 6.59 5.19 -9.12
N ILE A 46 6.01 5.10 -10.32
CA ILE A 46 5.40 6.25 -11.00
C ILE A 46 4.27 6.83 -10.16
N LEU A 47 3.37 5.99 -9.64
CA LEU A 47 2.22 6.42 -8.85
C LEU A 47 2.65 7.09 -7.53
N GLN A 48 3.61 6.51 -6.81
CA GLN A 48 4.15 7.13 -5.59
C GLN A 48 4.90 8.42 -5.89
N ALA A 49 5.74 8.46 -6.92
CA ALA A 49 6.46 9.67 -7.30
C ALA A 49 5.52 10.81 -7.72
N SER A 50 4.46 10.49 -8.46
CA SER A 50 3.39 11.43 -8.82
C SER A 50 2.71 11.99 -7.58
N LEU A 51 2.38 11.14 -6.59
CA LEU A 51 1.83 11.58 -5.31
C LEU A 51 2.79 12.51 -4.55
N PHE A 52 4.07 12.14 -4.39
CA PHE A 52 5.04 12.93 -3.61
C PHE A 52 5.37 14.27 -4.25
N LYS A 53 5.49 14.30 -5.58
CA LYS A 53 5.83 15.51 -6.33
C LYS A 53 4.60 16.33 -6.72
N ASN A 54 3.39 15.85 -6.41
CA ASN A 54 2.14 16.36 -6.95
C ASN A 54 2.22 16.54 -8.49
N ALA A 55 2.88 15.59 -9.16
CA ALA A 55 3.17 15.67 -10.58
C ALA A 55 2.07 14.98 -11.38
N PRO A 56 1.54 15.62 -12.45
CA PRO A 56 0.50 15.01 -13.27
C PRO A 56 1.00 13.76 -14.00
N VAL A 57 0.12 12.80 -14.20
CA VAL A 57 0.39 11.56 -14.93
C VAL A 57 -0.78 11.17 -15.81
N ASP A 58 -0.50 10.67 -17.00
CA ASP A 58 -1.52 10.13 -17.90
C ASP A 58 -1.78 8.66 -17.58
N ILE A 59 -3.05 8.31 -17.39
CA ILE A 59 -3.48 6.96 -17.03
C ILE A 59 -4.64 6.55 -17.92
N SER A 60 -4.53 5.39 -18.53
CA SER A 60 -5.59 4.79 -19.34
C SER A 60 -6.08 3.50 -18.68
N ILE A 61 -7.39 3.40 -18.46
CA ILE A 61 -8.01 2.25 -17.78
C ILE A 61 -8.99 1.59 -18.75
N TRP A 62 -8.80 0.30 -18.98
CA TRP A 62 -9.73 -0.55 -19.71
C TRP A 62 -10.59 -1.31 -18.71
N TYR A 63 -11.90 -1.33 -18.95
CA TYR A 63 -12.87 -2.09 -18.17
C TYR A 63 -14.01 -2.57 -19.07
N GLY A 64 -14.81 -3.51 -18.56
CA GLY A 64 -15.86 -4.19 -19.34
C GLY A 64 -15.43 -5.58 -19.81
N SER A 65 -16.24 -6.18 -20.67
CA SER A 65 -15.96 -7.52 -21.21
C SER A 65 -15.03 -7.44 -22.42
N HIS A 66 -14.48 -8.59 -22.83
CA HIS A 66 -13.54 -8.69 -23.96
C HIS A 66 -14.10 -8.16 -25.29
N GLN A 67 -15.43 -8.20 -25.47
CA GLN A 67 -16.12 -7.74 -26.68
C GLN A 67 -16.61 -6.28 -26.57
N ASN A 68 -16.92 -5.82 -25.35
CA ASN A 68 -17.44 -4.48 -25.07
C ASN A 68 -16.53 -3.77 -24.06
N SER A 69 -15.26 -3.57 -24.44
CA SER A 69 -14.30 -2.86 -23.61
C SER A 69 -14.43 -1.35 -23.79
N ILE A 70 -14.39 -0.65 -22.67
CA ILE A 70 -14.34 0.81 -22.61
C ILE A 70 -12.96 1.21 -22.12
N GLN A 71 -12.34 2.15 -22.83
CA GLN A 71 -11.12 2.81 -22.40
C GLN A 71 -11.46 4.20 -21.86
N ARG A 72 -11.14 4.43 -20.58
CA ARG A 72 -11.15 5.76 -19.96
C ARG A 72 -9.72 6.29 -19.91
N ASN A 73 -9.49 7.43 -20.54
CA ASN A 73 -8.19 8.12 -20.58
C ASN A 73 -8.23 9.33 -19.66
N TYR A 74 -7.46 9.30 -18.58
CA TYR A 74 -7.28 10.40 -17.64
C TYR A 74 -6.01 11.14 -18.03
N THR A 75 -6.16 12.36 -18.55
CA THR A 75 -5.02 13.20 -18.93
C THR A 75 -4.64 14.11 -17.76
N ALA A 76 -3.34 14.29 -17.53
CA ALA A 76 -2.78 15.09 -16.44
C ALA A 76 -3.42 14.76 -15.08
N ALA A 77 -3.65 13.48 -14.80
CA ALA A 77 -4.25 13.02 -13.56
C ALA A 77 -3.31 13.27 -12.38
N VAL A 78 -3.88 13.68 -11.26
CA VAL A 78 -3.16 13.85 -10.00
C VAL A 78 -3.53 12.70 -9.08
N ILE A 79 -2.54 11.95 -8.61
CA ILE A 79 -2.74 10.94 -7.57
C ILE A 79 -3.00 11.66 -6.25
N VAL A 80 -4.16 11.42 -5.66
CA VAL A 80 -4.57 12.04 -4.39
C VAL A 80 -4.36 11.11 -3.20
N GLU A 81 -4.37 9.80 -3.44
CA GLU A 81 -4.24 8.81 -2.39
C GLU A 81 -3.49 7.58 -2.90
N PHE A 82 -2.61 7.06 -2.05
CA PHE A 82 -1.89 5.81 -2.24
C PHE A 82 -1.86 5.09 -0.89
N VAL A 83 -2.75 4.12 -0.73
CA VAL A 83 -2.95 3.40 0.54
C VAL A 83 -2.26 2.05 0.44
N LEU A 84 -1.30 1.82 1.33
CA LEU A 84 -0.63 0.55 1.47
C LEU A 84 -1.55 -0.51 2.09
N PRO A 85 -1.33 -1.80 1.80
CA PRO A 85 -2.11 -2.86 2.42
C PRO A 85 -1.92 -2.88 3.94
N GLU A 86 -3.02 -3.06 4.67
CA GLU A 86 -2.95 -3.60 6.03
C GLU A 86 -2.37 -5.01 5.96
N LEU A 87 -1.40 -5.29 6.82
CA LEU A 87 -0.77 -6.59 6.95
C LEU A 87 -1.26 -7.23 8.24
N ASN A 88 -1.70 -8.48 8.15
CA ASN A 88 -2.28 -9.19 9.28
C ASN A 88 -1.90 -10.66 9.18
N ALA A 89 -1.16 -11.14 10.18
CA ALA A 89 -0.68 -12.51 10.25
C ALA A 89 -1.83 -13.54 10.32
N SER A 90 -3.04 -13.11 10.70
CA SER A 90 -4.22 -13.96 10.79
C SER A 90 -4.96 -14.11 9.44
N ASP A 91 -4.72 -13.22 8.48
CA ASP A 91 -5.41 -13.21 7.19
C ASP A 91 -4.69 -14.11 6.17
N GLY A 92 -4.71 -15.42 6.44
CA GLY A 92 -3.93 -16.45 5.72
C GLY A 92 -4.20 -16.61 4.22
N ARG A 93 -5.25 -15.97 3.68
CA ARG A 93 -5.63 -16.08 2.26
C ARG A 93 -5.84 -14.75 1.55
N ALA A 94 -5.78 -13.64 2.29
CA ALA A 94 -6.04 -12.33 1.70
C ALA A 94 -4.81 -11.82 0.95
N THR A 95 -5.00 -11.32 -0.26
CA THR A 95 -3.93 -10.73 -1.07
C THR A 95 -3.59 -9.33 -0.56
N ALA A 96 -2.31 -8.97 -0.61
CA ALA A 96 -1.85 -7.64 -0.29
C ALA A 96 -2.17 -6.69 -1.46
N THR A 97 -3.02 -5.70 -1.22
CA THR A 97 -3.49 -4.77 -2.27
C THR A 97 -3.12 -3.32 -1.94
N VAL A 98 -2.62 -2.59 -2.93
CA VAL A 98 -2.47 -1.13 -2.86
C VAL A 98 -3.72 -0.48 -3.44
N MET A 99 -4.31 0.47 -2.73
CA MET A 99 -5.40 1.28 -3.26
C MET A 99 -4.86 2.63 -3.74
N VAL A 100 -5.29 3.03 -4.92
CA VAL A 100 -4.89 4.29 -5.54
C VAL A 100 -6.14 5.08 -5.85
N ARG A 101 -6.14 6.37 -5.50
CA ARG A 101 -7.18 7.31 -5.91
C ARG A 101 -6.55 8.45 -6.70
N LEU A 102 -7.18 8.80 -7.80
CA LEU A 102 -6.77 9.90 -8.68
C LEU A 102 -7.91 10.88 -8.92
N LYS A 103 -7.53 12.09 -9.33
CA LYS A 103 -8.43 13.10 -9.88
C LYS A 103 -7.89 13.61 -11.21
N SER A 104 -8.75 13.92 -12.16
CA SER A 104 -8.41 14.60 -13.41
C SER A 104 -9.52 15.56 -13.81
N ASN A 105 -9.14 16.65 -14.48
CA ASN A 105 -10.06 17.61 -15.07
C ASN A 105 -10.43 17.26 -16.52
N SER A 106 -9.75 16.27 -17.13
CA SER A 106 -9.95 15.88 -18.52
C SER A 106 -9.94 14.38 -18.64
N VAL A 107 -11.13 13.83 -18.93
CA VAL A 107 -11.30 12.41 -19.19
C VAL A 107 -11.96 12.20 -20.53
N LYS A 108 -11.39 11.33 -21.35
CA LYS A 108 -11.98 10.88 -22.61
C LYS A 108 -12.34 9.40 -22.50
N SER A 109 -13.52 9.05 -22.99
CA SER A 109 -13.96 7.67 -23.09
C SER A 109 -13.95 7.22 -24.55
N ASN A 110 -13.43 6.02 -24.80
CA ASN A 110 -13.57 5.33 -26.07
C ASN A 110 -14.37 4.05 -25.83
N GLU A 111 -15.64 4.08 -26.22
CA GLU A 111 -16.54 2.94 -26.25
C GLU A 111 -16.19 2.16 -27.52
N ASN A 112 -15.71 0.91 -27.39
CA ASN A 112 -15.10 0.08 -28.45
C ASN A 112 -13.56 0.20 -28.60
N ALA A 113 -12.84 0.36 -27.48
CA ALA A 113 -11.38 0.45 -27.52
C ALA A 113 -10.64 -0.86 -27.86
N GLY A 114 -11.36 -1.95 -28.10
CA GLY A 114 -10.79 -3.28 -28.30
C GLY A 114 -10.18 -3.86 -27.01
N PRO A 115 -9.84 -5.16 -27.00
CA PRO A 115 -9.29 -5.78 -25.81
C PRO A 115 -7.88 -5.28 -25.52
N LEU A 116 -7.61 -4.95 -24.25
CA LEU A 116 -6.25 -4.72 -23.79
C LEU A 116 -5.58 -6.07 -23.56
N VAL A 117 -4.63 -6.44 -24.40
CA VAL A 117 -3.86 -7.67 -24.24
C VAL A 117 -2.78 -7.45 -23.18
N PHE A 118 -2.93 -8.12 -22.04
CA PHE A 118 -1.89 -8.24 -21.03
C PHE A 118 -1.35 -9.67 -21.04
N THR A 119 -0.17 -9.85 -21.63
CA THR A 119 0.56 -11.12 -21.61
C THR A 119 1.76 -10.96 -20.67
N PRO A 120 1.63 -11.29 -19.37
CA PRO A 120 2.76 -11.21 -18.48
C PRO A 120 3.79 -12.27 -18.89
N LYS A 121 5.08 -11.94 -18.77
CA LYS A 121 6.18 -12.89 -19.06
C LYS A 121 6.09 -14.14 -18.18
N GLU A 122 5.62 -13.98 -16.94
CA GLU A 122 5.38 -15.03 -15.97
C GLU A 122 4.02 -14.83 -15.32
N ARG A 123 3.36 -15.90 -14.85
CA ARG A 123 2.11 -15.75 -14.10
C ARG A 123 2.43 -15.07 -12.75
N PRO A 124 2.00 -13.83 -12.52
CA PRO A 124 2.32 -13.13 -11.28
C PRO A 124 1.69 -13.88 -10.11
N ARG A 125 2.52 -14.25 -9.13
CA ARG A 125 2.04 -14.89 -7.88
C ARG A 125 1.66 -13.80 -6.88
N PRO A 126 0.40 -13.75 -6.42
CA PRO A 126 -0.03 -12.71 -5.48
C PRO A 126 0.68 -12.89 -4.13
N LEU A 127 1.06 -11.76 -3.54
CA LEU A 127 1.59 -11.71 -2.18
C LEU A 127 0.44 -11.69 -1.19
N LEU A 128 0.61 -12.41 -0.07
CA LEU A 128 -0.41 -12.49 0.98
C LEU A 128 -0.16 -11.45 2.08
N LYS A 129 -1.24 -10.92 2.66
CA LYS A 129 -1.18 -9.96 3.79
C LYS A 129 -0.53 -10.55 5.04
N SER A 130 -0.57 -11.87 5.18
CA SER A 130 -0.02 -12.63 6.30
C SER A 130 1.46 -12.98 6.13
N ASN A 131 1.99 -12.90 4.90
CA ASN A 131 3.37 -13.26 4.60
C ASN A 131 4.25 -12.01 4.70
N PHE A 132 4.59 -11.60 5.92
CA PHE A 132 5.46 -10.46 6.15
C PHE A 132 6.43 -10.67 7.29
N THR A 133 7.50 -9.89 7.28
CA THR A 133 8.43 -9.73 8.40
C THR A 133 8.81 -8.25 8.53
N ALA A 134 9.29 -7.84 9.69
CA ALA A 134 9.62 -6.46 9.96
C ALA A 134 10.99 -6.34 10.66
N SER A 135 11.63 -5.19 10.46
CA SER A 135 12.90 -4.81 11.09
C SER A 135 12.79 -3.36 11.55
N PHE A 136 13.00 -3.12 12.84
CA PHE A 136 12.89 -1.82 13.51
C PHE A 136 14.16 -1.57 14.32
N GLY A 137 15.29 -1.40 13.61
CA GLY A 137 16.62 -1.38 14.25
C GLY A 137 16.86 -2.67 15.05
N ASP A 138 17.32 -2.51 16.29
CA ASP A 138 17.59 -3.61 17.22
C ASP A 138 16.36 -4.05 18.04
N LEU A 139 15.18 -3.47 17.77
CA LEU A 139 13.97 -3.77 18.53
C LEU A 139 13.30 -5.06 18.06
N PRO A 140 12.65 -5.80 18.97
CA PRO A 140 11.93 -7.01 18.63
C PRO A 140 10.74 -6.70 17.71
N ALA A 141 10.80 -7.23 16.48
CA ALA A 141 9.78 -7.06 15.45
C ALA A 141 9.27 -8.39 14.84
N ALA A 142 9.84 -9.53 15.26
CA ALA A 142 9.48 -10.84 14.73
C ALA A 142 8.05 -11.30 15.09
N ARG A 143 7.43 -10.69 16.12
CA ARG A 143 6.11 -11.08 16.65
C ARG A 143 5.01 -10.09 16.30
N PHE A 144 5.23 -9.25 15.29
CA PHE A 144 4.22 -8.33 14.82
C PHE A 144 3.05 -9.10 14.20
N SER A 145 1.84 -8.89 14.74
CA SER A 145 0.63 -9.56 14.29
C SER A 145 -0.14 -8.74 13.27
N ASN A 146 -0.13 -7.42 13.39
CA ASN A 146 -0.85 -6.51 12.50
C ASN A 146 -0.04 -5.22 12.28
N ILE A 147 0.04 -4.77 11.04
CA ILE A 147 0.64 -3.48 10.65
C ILE A 147 -0.36 -2.73 9.76
N ARG A 148 -0.80 -1.56 10.22
CA ARG A 148 -1.70 -0.65 9.50
C ARG A 148 -1.00 0.64 9.15
N PHE A 149 -1.04 1.00 7.87
CA PHE A 149 -0.54 2.28 7.37
C PHE A 149 -1.72 3.23 7.18
N SER A 150 -1.57 4.47 7.65
CA SER A 150 -2.60 5.50 7.45
C SER A 150 -1.96 6.86 7.24
N LYS A 151 -2.70 7.74 6.58
CA LYS A 151 -2.30 9.12 6.34
C LYS A 151 -3.45 10.05 6.70
N ASN A 152 -3.14 11.10 7.44
CA ASN A 152 -4.10 12.16 7.76
C ASN A 152 -3.43 13.53 7.62
N ALA A 153 -4.14 14.60 7.97
CA ALA A 153 -3.61 15.96 7.93
C ALA A 153 -2.37 16.17 8.81
N ALA A 154 -2.17 15.35 9.86
CA ALA A 154 -1.04 15.44 10.77
C ALA A 154 0.20 14.66 10.31
N GLY A 155 0.09 13.87 9.23
CA GLY A 155 1.20 13.15 8.61
C GLY A 155 0.90 11.69 8.31
N ASN A 156 1.97 10.92 8.12
CA ASN A 156 1.90 9.47 7.92
C ASN A 156 2.01 8.76 9.27
N TRP A 157 1.20 7.73 9.46
CA TRP A 157 1.09 6.98 10.70
C TRP A 157 1.15 5.49 10.43
N VAL A 158 1.83 4.77 11.31
CA VAL A 158 1.89 3.32 11.29
C VAL A 158 1.46 2.79 12.65
N THR A 159 0.47 1.92 12.66
CA THR A 159 -0.01 1.23 13.86
C THR A 159 0.46 -0.21 13.78
N VAL A 160 1.19 -0.66 14.80
CA VAL A 160 1.68 -2.03 14.90
C VAL A 160 1.07 -2.70 16.13
N GLU A 161 0.59 -3.91 15.97
CA GLU A 161 0.21 -4.79 17.08
C GLU A 161 1.26 -5.87 17.25
N THR A 162 1.71 -6.09 18.49
CA THR A 162 2.71 -7.11 18.83
C THR A 162 2.44 -7.77 20.17
N SER A 163 3.14 -8.88 20.43
CA SER A 163 3.06 -9.65 21.67
C SER A 163 3.52 -8.83 22.88
N ILE A 164 2.80 -8.96 24.01
CA ILE A 164 3.18 -8.33 25.29
C ILE A 164 4.59 -8.71 25.76
N ALA A 165 5.12 -9.86 25.33
CA ALA A 165 6.47 -10.31 25.69
C ALA A 165 7.56 -9.31 25.27
N ASP A 166 7.29 -8.47 24.27
CA ASP A 166 8.27 -7.52 23.74
C ASP A 166 8.13 -6.11 24.38
N ILE A 167 7.18 -5.92 25.30
CA ILE A 167 6.78 -4.57 25.74
C ILE A 167 7.85 -3.82 26.51
N GLU A 168 8.70 -4.51 27.26
CA GLU A 168 9.76 -3.87 28.05
C GLU A 168 10.80 -3.22 27.13
N ALA A 169 11.23 -3.93 26.08
CA ALA A 169 12.16 -3.39 25.09
C ALA A 169 11.59 -2.14 24.40
N TRP A 170 10.34 -2.21 23.98
CA TRP A 170 9.65 -1.08 23.35
C TRP A 170 9.43 0.10 24.29
N SER A 171 9.06 -0.17 25.55
CA SER A 171 8.87 0.87 26.57
C SER A 171 10.19 1.56 26.91
N ASN A 172 11.27 0.80 27.09
CA ASN A 172 12.60 1.33 27.39
C ASN A 172 13.13 2.19 26.25
N TRP A 173 12.90 1.78 25.00
CA TRP A 173 13.27 2.57 23.83
C TRP A 173 12.49 3.89 23.77
N LEU A 174 11.17 3.86 24.03
CA LEU A 174 10.34 5.06 24.02
C LEU A 174 10.75 6.08 25.09
N THR A 175 11.18 5.62 26.27
CA THR A 175 11.57 6.52 27.37
C THR A 175 13.01 7.02 27.28
N ASN A 176 13.93 6.20 26.77
CA ASN A 176 15.38 6.45 26.90
C ASN A 176 16.14 6.57 25.56
N GLY A 177 15.54 6.22 24.43
CA GLY A 177 16.21 6.10 23.14
C GLY A 177 16.14 7.34 22.24
N SER A 178 16.89 7.28 21.12
CA SER A 178 16.61 8.13 19.95
C SER A 178 15.14 7.95 19.57
N LYS A 179 14.40 9.06 19.50
CA LYS A 179 12.97 9.03 19.17
C LYS A 179 12.70 8.65 17.72
N LYS A 180 13.72 8.53 16.86
CA LYS A 180 13.55 8.22 15.43
C LYS A 180 14.44 7.06 15.03
N MET A 181 13.87 6.16 14.24
CA MET A 181 14.58 5.07 13.56
C MET A 181 14.01 4.86 12.17
N ASP A 182 14.86 4.37 11.26
CA ASP A 182 14.36 3.83 10.01
C ASP A 182 13.94 2.37 10.25
N ALA A 183 12.82 1.99 9.65
CA ALA A 183 12.28 0.64 9.76
C ALA A 183 11.86 0.11 8.40
N SER A 184 11.73 -1.21 8.30
CA SER A 184 11.36 -1.88 7.06
C SER A 184 10.39 -3.00 7.35
N VAL A 185 9.35 -3.08 6.52
CA VAL A 185 8.39 -4.18 6.51
C VAL A 185 8.51 -4.86 5.16
N TYR A 186 8.82 -6.15 5.15
CA TYR A 186 9.01 -6.93 3.95
C TYR A 186 7.81 -7.83 3.72
N LEU A 187 7.26 -7.79 2.51
CA LEU A 187 6.33 -8.81 2.03
C LEU A 187 7.14 -9.96 1.44
N LEU A 188 6.76 -11.16 1.84
CA LEU A 188 7.47 -12.39 1.53
C LEU A 188 6.73 -13.19 0.46
N ALA A 189 7.49 -13.91 -0.35
CA ALA A 189 6.94 -14.92 -1.25
C ALA A 189 6.28 -16.06 -0.44
N PRO A 190 5.54 -16.97 -1.10
CA PRO A 190 4.93 -18.13 -0.43
C PRO A 190 5.91 -19.04 0.31
N ASP A 191 7.21 -18.96 0.00
CA ASP A 191 8.28 -19.70 0.70
C ASP A 191 8.63 -19.14 2.09
N MET A 192 8.02 -18.00 2.48
CA MET A 192 8.26 -17.30 3.76
C MET A 192 9.70 -16.87 4.00
N ARG A 193 10.53 -16.79 2.95
CA ARG A 193 11.96 -16.46 3.04
C ARG A 193 12.35 -15.38 2.04
N THR A 194 11.91 -15.53 0.80
CA THR A 194 12.22 -14.59 -0.27
C THR A 194 11.47 -13.29 -0.04
N ARG A 195 12.21 -12.19 0.12
CA ARG A 195 11.64 -10.86 0.22
C ARG A 195 11.31 -10.36 -1.18
N VAL A 196 10.08 -9.94 -1.41
CA VAL A 196 9.61 -9.54 -2.75
C VAL A 196 9.39 -8.03 -2.80
N LYS A 197 8.67 -7.49 -1.80
CA LYS A 197 8.44 -6.05 -1.67
C LYS A 197 8.89 -5.56 -0.29
N GLN A 198 9.26 -4.30 -0.23
CA GLN A 198 9.66 -3.63 1.00
C GLN A 198 8.87 -2.33 1.15
N VAL A 199 8.25 -2.15 2.32
CA VAL A 199 7.75 -0.87 2.80
C VAL A 199 8.82 -0.27 3.72
N LYS A 200 9.50 0.78 3.27
CA LYS A 200 10.44 1.55 4.08
C LYS A 200 9.73 2.64 4.84
N LEU A 201 10.00 2.71 6.15
CA LEU A 201 9.52 3.73 7.06
C LEU A 201 10.72 4.61 7.42
N LEU A 202 10.78 5.82 6.87
CA LEU A 202 11.88 6.74 7.08
C LEU A 202 11.55 7.70 8.23
N GLY A 203 12.44 7.76 9.21
CA GLY A 203 12.28 8.59 10.41
C GLY A 203 11.04 8.23 11.22
N ALA A 204 10.80 6.94 11.44
CA ALA A 204 9.70 6.45 12.26
C ALA A 204 9.95 6.79 13.74
N GLU A 205 9.00 7.49 14.34
CA GLU A 205 8.99 7.91 15.74
C GLU A 205 7.83 7.25 16.47
N ALA A 206 8.11 6.43 17.49
CA ALA A 206 7.01 5.92 18.30
C ALA A 206 6.46 7.06 19.16
N VAL A 207 5.15 7.25 19.06
CA VAL A 207 4.42 8.32 19.75
C VAL A 207 3.71 7.76 20.98
N SER A 208 3.25 6.51 20.93
CA SER A 208 2.56 5.90 22.06
C SER A 208 2.61 4.38 22.06
N ILE A 209 2.43 3.84 23.27
CA ILE A 209 2.19 2.42 23.55
C ILE A 209 0.83 2.31 24.23
N LYS A 210 -0.08 1.53 23.64
CA LYS A 210 -1.39 1.24 24.24
C LYS A 210 -1.45 -0.24 24.59
N ARG A 211 -1.60 -0.55 25.87
CA ARG A 211 -1.87 -1.93 26.34
C ARG A 211 -3.37 -2.19 26.34
N SER A 212 -3.80 -3.31 25.81
CA SER A 212 -5.16 -3.81 25.98
C SER A 212 -5.12 -5.10 26.78
N PHE A 213 -5.67 -5.09 28.00
CA PHE A 213 -5.83 -6.28 28.81
C PHE A 213 -7.28 -6.71 28.77
N ILE A 214 -7.54 -7.90 28.25
CA ILE A 214 -8.83 -8.58 28.40
C ILE A 214 -8.59 -9.70 29.40
N LYS A 215 -9.02 -9.50 30.66
CA LYS A 215 -8.76 -10.44 31.78
C LYS A 215 -9.48 -11.79 31.62
N THR A 216 -10.45 -11.88 30.71
CA THR A 216 -11.37 -13.01 30.58
C THR A 216 -11.10 -13.89 29.36
N GLU A 217 -10.09 -13.58 28.55
CA GLU A 217 -9.78 -14.37 27.35
C GLU A 217 -8.42 -15.06 27.50
N GLU A 218 -8.37 -16.37 27.24
CA GLU A 218 -7.13 -17.14 27.01
C GLU A 218 -6.52 -16.77 25.66
N ARG A 219 -6.29 -15.48 25.41
CA ARG A 219 -5.63 -15.00 24.20
C ARG A 219 -4.25 -14.48 24.54
N ILE A 220 -3.35 -14.62 23.57
CA ILE A 220 -2.04 -13.98 23.62
C ILE A 220 -2.27 -12.49 23.85
N GLN A 221 -1.79 -11.98 24.97
CA GLN A 221 -1.88 -10.56 25.28
C GLN A 221 -1.01 -9.77 24.29
N ARG A 222 -1.57 -8.66 23.81
CA ARG A 222 -0.94 -7.81 22.82
C ARG A 222 -0.98 -6.36 23.26
N PHE A 223 -0.10 -5.56 22.67
CA PHE A 223 -0.14 -4.12 22.78
C PHE A 223 0.03 -3.49 21.42
N THR A 224 -0.40 -2.24 21.33
CA THR A 224 -0.34 -1.44 20.11
C THR A 224 0.73 -0.37 20.24
N LEU A 225 1.60 -0.30 19.24
CA LEU A 225 2.55 0.79 19.01
C LEU A 225 1.97 1.73 17.95
N LEU A 226 2.04 3.03 18.21
CA LEU A 226 1.72 4.04 17.21
C LEU A 226 2.99 4.79 16.82
N PHE A 227 3.30 4.81 15.53
CA PHE A 227 4.42 5.53 14.97
C PHE A 227 3.94 6.69 14.10
N LYS A 228 4.59 7.84 14.23
CA LYS A 228 4.57 8.90 13.24
C LYS A 228 5.77 8.70 12.32
N VAL A 229 5.56 8.77 11.01
CA VAL A 229 6.61 8.49 10.02
C VAL A 229 6.77 9.68 9.08
N ALA A 230 8.01 10.09 8.82
CA ALA A 230 8.27 11.20 7.90
C ALA A 230 7.90 10.81 6.46
N ASN A 231 8.36 9.64 6.01
CA ASN A 231 8.04 9.14 4.68
C ASN A 231 7.85 7.62 4.67
N ILE A 232 6.94 7.15 3.82
CA ILE A 232 6.64 5.74 3.62
C ILE A 232 6.83 5.42 2.14
N LEU A 233 7.73 4.50 1.81
CA LEU A 233 8.05 4.12 0.43
C LEU A 233 7.78 2.64 0.23
N LEU A 234 7.07 2.26 -0.83
CA LEU A 234 6.95 0.88 -1.27
C LEU A 234 7.85 0.65 -2.48
N GLU A 235 8.76 -0.30 -2.38
CA GLU A 235 9.74 -0.65 -3.41
C GLU A 235 9.94 -2.17 -3.51
N ASP A 236 10.74 -2.61 -4.48
CA ASP A 236 11.22 -3.99 -4.52
C ASP A 236 12.20 -4.23 -3.38
N ALA A 237 12.10 -5.40 -2.75
CA ALA A 237 13.10 -5.82 -1.79
C ALA A 237 14.41 -6.17 -2.51
N LYS A 238 15.52 -5.65 -1.99
CA LYS A 238 16.88 -6.03 -2.41
C LYS A 238 17.41 -7.21 -1.61
#